data_AF-A0A9P5WN32-F1
#
_entry.id   AF-A0A9P5WN32-F1
#
_cell.length_a   1.000
_cell.length_b   1.000
_cell.length_c   1.000
_cell.angle_alpha   90.00
_cell.angle_beta   90.00
_cell.angle_gamma   90.00
#
_symmetry.space_group_name_H-M   'P 1'
#
loop_
_entity.id
_entity.type
_entity.pdbx_description
1 polymer ?
#
loop_
_entity_poly.entity_id
_entity_poly.type
_entity_poly.pdbx_seq_one_letter_code
_entity_poly.pdbx_strand_id
1 'polypeptide(L)'
;EELKPRFGSLISFIRMVDIAGGVSKVQLDHFERTSYEFSNTWRQSLLDINTNVIQHFSSFKNGTHVLHQILGQLIVYYTRFHSLLDEKLQQQRQSAEAGASGNSNIAVSTRGWSHQPVGVQTVMVEVKKFRSNFLP
;
A
#
# COMPACT_ATOMS: atom_id res chain seq x y z
N GLU A 1 -3.67 -17.72 2.71
CA GLU A 1 -3.00 -16.63 3.45
C GLU A 1 -1.65 -16.24 2.83
N GLU A 2 -1.55 -16.05 1.50
CA GLU A 2 -0.23 -15.84 0.86
C GLU A 2 0.31 -14.41 0.89
N LEU A 3 -0.55 -13.40 1.15
CA LEU A 3 -0.08 -12.01 1.25
C LEU A 3 0.57 -11.68 2.60
N LYS A 4 0.14 -12.35 3.68
CA LYS A 4 0.59 -12.05 5.05
C LYS A 4 2.12 -12.11 5.24
N PRO A 5 2.84 -13.11 4.70
CA PRO A 5 4.29 -13.19 4.86
C PRO A 5 5.04 -12.03 4.18
N ARG A 6 4.48 -11.45 3.11
CA ARG A 6 5.17 -10.47 2.25
C ARG A 6 4.70 -9.03 2.47
N PHE A 7 3.43 -8.83 2.78
CA PHE A 7 2.79 -7.53 2.98
C PHE A 7 2.22 -7.36 4.39
N GLY A 8 2.77 -8.10 5.35
CA GLY A 8 2.33 -8.11 6.75
C GLY A 8 2.30 -6.71 7.38
N SER A 9 3.31 -5.88 7.13
CA SER A 9 3.36 -4.50 7.63
C SER A 9 2.21 -3.64 7.10
N LEU A 10 1.93 -3.71 5.79
CA LEU A 10 0.83 -2.97 5.16
C LEU A 10 -0.52 -3.40 5.74
N ILE A 11 -0.77 -4.71 5.84
CA ILE A 11 -2.03 -5.24 6.37
C ILE A 11 -2.19 -4.91 7.86
N SER A 12 -1.12 -5.01 8.64
CA SER A 12 -1.13 -4.70 10.06
C SER A 12 -1.37 -3.22 10.31
N PHE A 13 -0.77 -2.34 9.49
CA PHE A 13 -1.03 -0.91 9.51
C PHE A 13 -2.50 -0.58 9.24
N ILE A 14 -3.07 -1.14 8.17
CA ILE A 14 -4.48 -0.96 7.80
C ILE A 14 -5.40 -1.39 8.96
N ARG A 15 -5.11 -2.53 9.58
CA ARG A 15 -5.84 -3.02 10.76
C ARG A 15 -5.66 -2.11 11.98
N MET A 16 -4.46 -1.58 12.21
CA MET A 16 -4.18 -0.66 13.31
C MET A 16 -5.03 0.60 13.21
N VAL A 17 -5.13 1.20 12.02
CA VAL A 17 -5.99 2.37 11.76
C VAL A 17 -7.46 2.04 12.04
N ASP A 18 -7.92 0.86 11.61
CA ASP A 18 -9.31 0.42 11.85
C ASP A 18 -9.62 0.25 13.34
N ILE A 19 -8.71 -0.39 14.08
CA ILE A 19 -8.85 -0.59 15.53
C ILE A 19 -8.80 0.76 16.28
N ALA A 20 -7.95 1.69 15.82
CA ALA A 20 -7.88 3.03 16.41
C ALA A 20 -9.18 3.84 16.19
N GLY A 21 -10.02 3.42 15.24
CA GLY A 21 -11.26 4.10 14.87
C GLY A 21 -11.05 5.26 13.91
N GLY A 22 -10.02 5.18 13.06
CA GLY A 22 -9.73 6.17 12.02
C GLY A 22 -8.35 6.80 12.11
N VAL A 23 -8.00 7.61 11.09
CA VAL A 23 -6.64 8.17 10.92
C VAL A 23 -6.29 9.23 11.97
N SER A 24 -7.27 9.77 12.67
CA SER A 24 -7.09 10.84 13.66
C SER A 24 -6.15 10.47 14.80
N LYS A 25 -6.22 9.22 15.26
CA LYS A 25 -5.39 8.71 16.36
C LYS A 25 -4.06 8.11 15.90
N VAL A 26 -3.83 8.05 14.59
CA VAL A 26 -2.63 7.46 14.01
C VAL A 26 -1.66 8.56 13.61
N GLN A 27 -0.41 8.45 14.06
CA GLN A 27 0.64 9.41 13.74
C GLN A 27 1.13 9.24 12.30
N LEU A 28 1.61 10.34 11.70
CA LEU A 28 2.08 10.36 10.31
C LEU A 28 3.31 9.44 10.10
N ASP A 29 4.15 9.29 11.12
CA ASP A 29 5.34 8.42 11.10
C ASP A 29 5.00 6.95 10.80
N HIS A 30 3.84 6.47 11.23
CA HIS A 30 3.39 5.11 10.90
C HIS A 30 3.09 4.96 9.40
N PHE A 31 2.56 6.01 8.76
CA PHE A 31 2.35 6.01 7.31
C PHE A 31 3.69 6.06 6.57
N GLU A 32 4.62 6.92 7.00
CA GLU A 32 5.95 7.02 6.39
C GLU A 32 6.70 5.68 6.49
N ARG A 33 6.75 5.08 7.67
CA ARG A 33 7.38 3.77 7.86
C ARG A 33 6.77 2.68 6.99
N THR A 34 5.44 2.57 6.97
CA THR A 34 4.74 1.57 6.15
C THR A 34 5.00 1.79 4.66
N SER A 35 5.01 3.05 4.23
CA SER A 35 5.37 3.44 2.87
C SER A 35 6.80 3.05 2.51
N TYR A 36 7.75 3.22 3.44
CA TYR A 36 9.16 2.90 3.24
C TYR A 36 9.38 1.40 3.07
N GLU A 37 8.85 0.62 4.01
CA GLU A 37 8.93 -0.84 3.98
C GLU A 37 8.30 -1.41 2.70
N PHE A 38 7.14 -0.89 2.31
CA PHE A 38 6.50 -1.27 1.04
C PHE A 38 7.40 -0.96 -0.15
N SER A 39 7.92 0.27 -0.25
CA SER A 39 8.72 0.75 -1.39
C SER A 39 9.95 -0.11 -1.66
N ASN A 40 10.58 -0.65 -0.61
CA ASN A 40 11.76 -1.49 -0.71
C ASN A 40 11.47 -2.94 -1.11
N THR A 41 10.29 -3.47 -0.78
CA THR A 41 10.06 -4.92 -0.84
C THR A 41 9.01 -5.34 -1.86
N TRP A 42 8.16 -4.43 -2.33
CA TRP A 42 6.97 -4.80 -3.11
C TRP A 42 7.30 -5.48 -4.44
N ARG A 43 8.31 -5.02 -5.19
CA ARG A 43 8.70 -5.63 -6.48
C ARG A 43 9.24 -7.04 -6.30
N GLN A 44 10.16 -7.23 -5.35
CA GLN A 44 10.70 -8.55 -5.05
C GLN A 44 9.60 -9.50 -4.57
N SER A 45 8.68 -9.00 -3.75
CA SER A 45 7.53 -9.78 -3.29
C SER A 45 6.62 -10.23 -4.43
N LEU A 46 6.41 -9.40 -5.47
CA LEU A 46 5.67 -9.79 -6.67
C LEU A 46 6.37 -10.95 -7.42
N LEU A 47 7.68 -10.85 -7.62
CA LEU A 47 8.47 -11.90 -8.28
C LEU A 47 8.44 -13.22 -7.51
N ASP A 48 8.57 -13.14 -6.19
CA ASP A 48 8.58 -14.32 -5.33
C ASP A 48 7.20 -14.99 -5.28
N ILE A 49 6.11 -14.22 -5.23
CA ILE A 49 4.74 -14.75 -5.31
C ILE A 49 4.54 -15.46 -6.65
N ASN A 50 4.95 -14.85 -7.76
CA ASN A 50 4.83 -15.48 -9.07
C ASN A 50 5.62 -16.80 -9.15
N THR A 51 6.86 -16.81 -8.67
CA THR A 51 7.69 -18.02 -8.61
C THR A 51 7.03 -19.09 -7.74
N ASN A 52 6.53 -18.74 -6.56
CA ASN A 52 5.89 -19.68 -5.65
C ASN A 52 4.64 -20.30 -6.29
N VAL A 53 3.79 -19.50 -6.93
CA VAL A 53 2.60 -20.01 -7.62
C VAL A 53 2.97 -20.95 -8.76
N ILE A 54 3.97 -20.60 -9.59
CA ILE A 54 4.42 -21.47 -10.69
C ILE A 54 4.95 -22.81 -10.15
N GLN A 55 5.64 -22.80 -9.02
CA GLN A 55 6.24 -24.01 -8.42
C GLN A 55 5.20 -24.92 -7.73
N HIS A 56 4.17 -24.36 -7.11
CA HIS A 56 3.23 -25.14 -6.30
C HIS A 56 1.97 -25.60 -7.07
N PHE A 57 1.63 -24.96 -8.18
CA PHE A 57 0.43 -25.30 -8.95
C PHE A 57 0.79 -26.04 -10.25
N SER A 58 0.60 -27.37 -10.26
CA SER A 58 0.84 -28.23 -11.44
C SER A 58 -0.10 -27.90 -12.62
N SER A 59 -1.28 -27.34 -12.33
CA SER A 59 -2.20 -26.84 -13.34
C SER A 59 -2.00 -25.34 -13.53
N PHE A 60 -1.54 -24.97 -14.71
CA PHE A 60 -1.35 -23.58 -15.12
C PHE A 60 -2.60 -22.73 -14.88
N LYS A 61 -3.79 -23.23 -15.26
CA LYS A 61 -5.07 -22.54 -15.07
C LYS A 61 -5.34 -22.22 -13.60
N ASN A 62 -5.05 -23.16 -12.69
CA ASN A 62 -5.27 -22.97 -11.26
C ASN A 62 -4.24 -21.99 -10.67
N GLY A 63 -2.97 -22.11 -11.06
CA GLY A 63 -1.92 -21.17 -10.65
C GLY A 63 -2.23 -19.73 -11.05
N THR A 64 -2.59 -19.51 -12.33
CA THR A 64 -2.99 -18.18 -12.82
C THR A 64 -4.16 -17.59 -12.05
N HIS A 65 -5.18 -18.40 -11.74
CA HIS A 65 -6.34 -17.94 -10.98
C HIS A 65 -5.94 -17.48 -9.57
N VAL A 66 -5.13 -18.27 -8.87
CA VAL A 66 -4.65 -17.95 -7.52
C VAL A 66 -3.75 -16.72 -7.53
N LEU A 67 -2.82 -16.60 -8.49
CA LEU A 67 -1.97 -15.42 -8.66
C LEU A 67 -2.83 -14.16 -8.85
N HIS A 68 -3.84 -14.22 -9.72
CA HIS A 68 -4.74 -13.08 -9.95
C HIS A 68 -5.48 -12.64 -8.70
N GLN A 69 -5.98 -13.59 -7.90
CA GLN A 69 -6.64 -13.32 -6.62
C GLN A 69 -5.69 -12.59 -5.65
N ILE A 70 -4.48 -13.13 -5.47
CA ILE A 70 -3.46 -12.58 -4.56
C ILE A 70 -3.05 -11.16 -4.99
N LEU A 71 -2.72 -10.97 -6.26
CA LEU A 71 -2.31 -9.68 -6.79
C LEU A 71 -3.46 -8.66 -6.77
N GLY A 72 -4.70 -9.10 -6.99
CA GLY A 72 -5.89 -8.25 -6.84
C GLY A 72 -6.03 -7.75 -5.40
N GLN A 73 -5.89 -8.64 -4.44
CA GLN A 73 -5.98 -8.30 -3.02
C GLN A 73 -4.85 -7.34 -2.59
N LEU A 74 -3.64 -7.46 -3.14
CA LEU A 74 -2.57 -6.47 -2.93
C LEU A 74 -2.99 -5.06 -3.39
N ILE A 75 -3.57 -4.95 -4.59
CA ILE A 75 -4.03 -3.65 -5.11
C ILE A 75 -5.09 -3.03 -4.19
N VAL A 76 -6.04 -3.85 -3.70
CA VAL A 76 -7.08 -3.38 -2.78
C VAL A 76 -6.46 -2.83 -1.49
N TYR A 77 -5.54 -3.56 -0.86
CA TYR A 77 -4.86 -3.07 0.34
C TYR A 77 -4.05 -1.81 0.09
N TYR A 78 -3.30 -1.75 -1.02
CA TYR A 78 -2.46 -0.60 -1.30
C TYR A 78 -3.26 0.66 -1.65
N THR A 79 -4.38 0.48 -2.35
CA THR A 79 -5.33 1.58 -2.62
C THR A 79 -5.91 2.11 -1.32
N ARG A 80 -6.33 1.21 -0.42
CA ARG A 80 -6.85 1.60 0.90
C ARG A 80 -5.81 2.37 1.72
N PHE A 81 -4.54 1.96 1.70
CA PHE A 81 -3.46 2.70 2.35
C PHE A 81 -3.37 4.15 1.84
N HIS A 82 -3.40 4.35 0.51
CA HIS A 82 -3.37 5.69 -0.08
C HIS A 82 -4.61 6.52 0.30
N SER A 83 -5.80 5.93 0.32
CA SER A 83 -7.01 6.62 0.77
C SER A 83 -6.91 7.10 2.22
N LEU A 84 -6.37 6.26 3.13
CA LEU A 84 -6.15 6.64 4.51
C LEU A 84 -5.08 7.74 4.65
N LEU A 85 -4.04 7.70 3.80
CA LEU A 85 -3.02 8.74 3.81
C LEU A 85 -3.60 10.08 3.38
N ASP A 86 -4.42 10.11 2.33
CA ASP A 86 -5.09 11.31 1.87
C ASP A 86 -6.03 11.89 2.94
N GLU A 87 -6.83 11.04 3.58
CA GLU A 87 -7.69 11.41 4.72
C GLU A 87 -6.87 12.03 5.86
N LYS A 88 -5.71 11.44 6.21
CA LYS A 88 -4.83 11.96 7.27
C LYS A 88 -4.28 13.34 6.94
N LEU A 89 -3.85 13.55 5.70
CA LEU A 89 -3.30 14.81 5.23
C LEU A 89 -4.38 15.90 5.17
N GLN A 90 -5.59 15.56 4.71
CA GLN A 90 -6.73 16.47 4.70
C GLN A 90 -7.12 16.88 6.13
N GLN A 91 -7.15 15.93 7.07
CA GLN A 91 -7.43 16.22 8.47
C GLN A 91 -6.42 17.20 9.06
N GLN A 92 -5.13 17.00 8.80
CA GLN A 92 -4.08 17.88 9.32
C GLN A 92 -4.15 19.30 8.73
N ARG A 93 -4.56 19.45 7.46
CA ARG A 93 -4.80 20.78 6.85
C ARG A 93 -5.96 21.51 7.54
N GLN A 94 -7.07 20.84 7.77
CA GLN A 94 -8.23 21.43 8.44
C GLN A 94 -7.90 21.87 9.89
N SER A 95 -7.10 21.08 10.61
CA SER A 95 -6.63 21.49 11.95
C SER A 95 -5.66 22.68 11.94
N ALA A 96 -4.86 22.83 10.87
CA ALA A 96 -3.95 23.97 10.73
C ALA A 96 -4.71 25.27 10.42
N GLU A 97 -5.76 25.20 9.60
CA GLU A 97 -6.61 26.35 9.25
C GLU A 97 -7.43 26.86 10.44
N ALA A 98 -7.91 25.97 11.31
CA ALA A 98 -8.67 26.36 12.51
C ALA A 98 -7.83 27.03 13.60
N GLY A 99 -6.49 26.88 13.56
CA GLY A 99 -5.55 27.48 14.52
C GLY A 99 -4.76 28.68 14.00
N ALA A 100 -4.87 29.03 12.71
CA ALA A 100 -4.02 30.03 12.06
C ALA A 100 -4.58 31.45 12.16
N SER A 101 -4.35 32.11 13.30
CA SER A 101 -4.16 33.56 13.35
C SER A 101 -2.65 33.83 13.28
N GLY A 102 -2.11 34.05 12.07
CA GLY A 102 -0.71 34.48 11.87
C GLY A 102 0.16 33.53 11.03
N ASN A 103 0.49 33.97 9.81
CA ASN A 103 1.67 33.68 8.98
C ASN A 103 2.50 32.41 9.27
N SER A 104 1.94 31.21 9.15
CA SER A 104 2.74 29.99 9.00
C SER A 104 2.12 29.03 7.98
N ASN A 105 2.54 29.18 6.72
CA ASN A 105 2.29 28.20 5.65
C ASN A 105 3.14 26.93 5.86
N ILE A 106 2.98 26.22 6.98
CA ILE A 106 3.50 24.86 7.09
C ILE A 106 2.55 23.98 6.27
N ALA A 107 2.88 23.81 4.99
CA ALA A 107 2.15 22.93 4.11
C ALA A 107 2.30 21.49 4.58
N VAL A 108 1.26 20.96 5.22
CA VAL A 108 1.14 19.52 5.52
C VAL A 108 1.26 18.74 4.23
N SER A 109 2.37 18.01 4.09
CA SER A 109 2.72 17.29 2.88
C SER A 109 3.66 16.13 3.19
N THR A 110 3.60 15.09 2.38
CA THR A 110 4.60 14.01 2.36
C THR A 110 5.94 14.48 1.81
N ARG A 111 6.09 15.73 1.35
CA ARG A 111 7.34 16.30 0.80
C ARG A 111 8.53 16.23 1.76
N GLY A 112 8.28 16.25 3.06
CA GLY A 112 9.33 16.13 4.08
C GLY A 112 9.76 14.69 4.38
N TRP A 113 9.07 13.69 3.82
CA TRP A 113 9.41 12.28 4.06
C TRP A 113 10.69 11.91 3.35
N SER A 114 11.42 10.95 3.95
CA SER A 114 12.65 10.41 3.35
C SER A 114 12.43 9.82 1.96
N HIS A 115 11.22 9.34 1.67
CA HIS A 115 10.83 8.84 0.36
C HIS A 115 9.35 9.10 0.11
N GLN A 116 8.97 9.19 -1.16
CA GLN A 116 7.56 9.31 -1.53
C GLN A 116 6.91 7.92 -1.61
N PRO A 117 5.63 7.78 -1.19
CA PRO A 117 4.87 6.56 -1.45
C PRO A 117 4.86 6.21 -2.92
N VAL A 118 5.00 4.91 -3.22
CA VAL A 118 4.82 4.39 -4.58
C VAL A 118 3.41 4.74 -5.06
N GLY A 119 3.28 5.21 -6.30
CA GLY A 119 1.95 5.49 -6.85
C GLY A 119 1.13 4.21 -7.00
N VAL A 120 -0.16 4.25 -6.67
CA VAL A 120 -1.08 3.11 -6.89
C VAL A 120 -1.03 2.63 -8.34
N GLN A 121 -1.00 3.56 -9.30
CA GLN A 121 -0.89 3.25 -10.73
C GLN A 121 0.40 2.49 -11.07
N THR A 122 1.53 2.86 -10.45
CA THR A 122 2.79 2.15 -10.64
C THR A 122 2.68 0.70 -10.18
N VAL A 123 2.08 0.46 -9.01
CA VAL A 123 1.84 -0.90 -8.51
C VAL A 123 0.90 -1.66 -9.44
N MET A 124 -0.17 -1.03 -9.92
CA MET A 124 -1.11 -1.63 -10.86
C MET A 124 -0.47 -2.03 -12.19
N VAL A 125 0.36 -1.16 -12.76
CA VAL A 125 1.09 -1.44 -14.01
C VAL A 125 2.02 -2.63 -13.82
N GLU A 126 2.75 -2.69 -12.71
CA GLU A 126 3.64 -3.81 -12.45
C GLU A 126 2.88 -5.11 -12.25
N VAL A 127 1.78 -5.08 -11.48
CA VAL A 127 0.89 -6.24 -11.28
C VAL A 127 0.33 -6.72 -12.62
N LYS A 128 -0.02 -5.82 -13.55
CA LYS A 128 -0.51 -6.20 -14.89
C LYS A 128 0.51 -7.02 -15.69
N LYS A 129 1.82 -6.79 -15.53
CA LYS A 129 2.86 -7.59 -16.20
C LYS A 129 2.74 -9.08 -15.87
N PHE A 130 2.46 -9.40 -14.61
CA PHE A 130 2.27 -10.78 -14.15
C PHE A 130 0.94 -11.38 -14.61
N ARG A 131 -0.06 -10.56 -14.94
CA ARG A 131 -1.34 -11.03 -15.50
C ARG A 131 -1.25 -11.32 -17.00
N SER A 132 -0.44 -10.56 -17.72
CA SER A 132 -0.25 -10.70 -19.17
C SER A 132 0.65 -11.88 -19.56
N ASN A 133 1.54 -12.32 -18.68
CA ASN A 133 2.44 -13.46 -18.91
C ASN A 133 1.73 -14.84 -18.98
N PHE A 134 0.41 -14.88 -18.81
CA PHE A 134 -0.36 -16.13 -18.74
C PHE A 134 -1.52 -16.20 -19.76
N LEU A 135 -1.47 -15.42 -20.84
CA LEU A 135 -2.36 -15.64 -21.98
C LEU A 135 -1.91 -16.91 -22.73
N PRO A 136 -2.83 -17.83 -23.05
CA PRO A 136 -2.52 -19.06 -23.81
C PRO A 136 -2.02 -18.75 -25.23
#